data_AF-Q0AG63-F1
#
_entry.id   AF-Q0AG63-F1
#
_cell.length_a   1.000
_cell.length_b   1.000
_cell.length_c   1.000
_cell.angle_alpha   90.00
_cell.angle_beta   90.00
_cell.angle_gamma   90.00
#
_symmetry.space_group_name_H-M   'P 1'
#
loop_
_entity.id
_entity.type
_entity.pdbx_description
1 polymer ?
#
loop_
_entity_poly.entity_id
_entity_poly.type
_entity_poly.pdbx_seq_one_letter_code
_entity_poly.pdbx_strand_id
1 'polypeptide(L)' 'MLPDDAPLHGIFAKKKLNVFPYQLRLAWDRLVYSGTGQAPLVVYSEEEMRTKIATTPGSIGYLSEIKIDGSVQVVHINE' A
#
# COMPACT_ATOMS: atom_id res chain seq x y z
N MET A 1 0.45 3.87 1.63
CA MET A 1 1.01 2.68 2.30
C MET A 1 0.75 2.80 3.79
N LEU A 2 0.42 1.69 4.46
CA LEU A 2 0.27 1.66 5.92
C LEU A 2 1.64 1.49 6.63
N PRO A 3 1.77 1.84 7.92
CA PRO A 3 3.01 1.66 8.67
C PRO A 3 3.44 0.19 8.81
N ASP A 4 4.71 -0.04 9.12
CA ASP A 4 5.32 -1.38 9.21
C ASP A 4 4.65 -2.30 10.25
N ASP A 5 4.17 -1.72 11.34
CA ASP A 5 3.50 -2.42 12.44
C ASP A 5 2.01 -2.65 12.18
N ALA A 6 1.44 -2.06 11.11
CA ALA A 6 0.06 -2.29 10.74
C ALA A 6 -0.12 -3.76 10.28
N PRO A 7 -1.01 -4.54 10.92
CA PRO A 7 -1.18 -5.96 10.60
C PRO A 7 -1.51 -6.22 9.12
N LEU A 8 -2.37 -5.38 8.52
CA LEU A 8 -2.72 -5.49 7.11
C LEU A 8 -1.51 -5.25 6.19
N HIS A 9 -0.63 -4.30 6.54
CA HIS A 9 0.59 -4.07 5.78
C HIS A 9 1.51 -5.29 5.80
N GLY A 10 1.67 -5.88 6.98
CA GLY A 10 2.42 -7.13 7.16
C GLY A 10 1.87 -8.28 6.32
N ILE A 11 0.55 -8.43 6.27
CA ILE A 11 -0.11 -9.45 5.45
C ILE A 11 0.11 -9.18 3.96
N PHE A 12 -0.11 -7.95 3.50
CA PHE A 12 0.06 -7.58 2.09
C PHE A 12 1.50 -7.77 1.62
N ALA A 13 2.47 -7.22 2.36
CA ALA A 13 3.90 -7.35 2.04
C ALA A 13 4.31 -8.82 1.93
N LYS A 14 3.95 -9.65 2.92
CA LYS A 14 4.34 -11.06 2.93
C LYS A 14 3.62 -11.89 1.88
N LYS A 15 2.29 -11.78 1.79
CA LYS A 15 1.48 -12.69 0.97
C LYS A 15 1.40 -12.28 -0.49
N LYS A 16 1.48 -10.99 -0.81
CA LYS A 16 1.33 -10.49 -2.19
C LYS A 16 2.65 -10.02 -2.80
N LEU A 17 3.57 -9.49 -2.00
CA LEU A 17 4.87 -9.01 -2.50
C LEU A 17 6.03 -9.94 -2.16
N ASN A 18 5.80 -11.00 -1.36
CA ASN A 18 6.81 -11.95 -0.90
C ASN A 18 8.02 -11.28 -0.21
N VAL A 19 7.76 -10.22 0.56
CA VAL A 19 8.77 -9.49 1.36
C VAL A 19 8.25 -9.16 2.75
N PHE A 20 9.16 -8.90 3.70
CA PHE A 20 8.79 -8.33 5.01
C PHE A 20 8.61 -6.80 4.92
N PRO A 21 7.78 -6.17 5.78
CA PRO A 21 7.59 -4.71 5.80
C PRO A 21 8.88 -3.90 5.77
N TYR A 22 9.84 -4.27 6.62
CA TYR A 22 11.12 -3.57 6.69
C TYR A 22 11.92 -3.67 5.37
N GLN A 23 11.80 -4.78 4.63
CA GLN A 23 12.47 -4.94 3.34
C GLN A 23 11.83 -4.06 2.28
N LEU A 24 10.49 -3.95 2.29
CA LEU A 24 9.77 -3.05 1.41
C LEU A 24 10.11 -1.58 1.69
N ARG A 25 10.21 -1.19 2.98
CA ARG A 25 10.69 0.14 3.36
C ARG A 25 12.11 0.39 2.86
N LEU A 26 13.04 -0.55 3.08
CA LEU A 26 14.42 -0.42 2.60
C LEU A 26 14.50 -0.28 1.07
N ALA A 27 13.62 -0.96 0.32
CA ALA A 27 13.54 -0.80 -1.12
C ALA A 27 13.12 0.63 -1.52
N TRP A 28 12.13 1.21 -0.83
CA TRP A 28 11.75 2.61 -1.03
C TRP A 28 12.86 3.58 -0.63
N ASP A 29 13.48 3.37 0.53
CA ASP A 29 14.58 4.21 1.02
C ASP A 29 15.73 4.26 0.00
N ARG A 30 16.07 3.11 -0.60
CA ARG A 30 17.10 3.04 -1.65
C ARG A 30 16.74 3.89 -2.87
N LEU A 31 15.49 3.79 -3.35
CA LEU A 31 15.03 4.55 -4.52
C LEU A 31 14.98 6.05 -4.28
N VAL A 32 14.56 6.46 -3.07
CA VAL A 32 14.54 7.87 -2.66
C VAL A 32 15.96 8.41 -2.53
N TYR A 33 16.86 7.66 -1.89
CA TYR A 33 18.25 8.07 -1.69
C TYR A 33 19.01 8.24 -3.01
N SER A 34 18.78 7.36 -4.00
CA SER A 34 19.37 7.50 -5.33
C SER A 34 18.70 8.55 -6.21
N GLY A 35 17.61 9.18 -5.75
CA GLY A 35 16.84 10.15 -6.55
C GLY A 35 16.10 9.52 -7.74
N THR A 36 15.94 8.21 -7.77
CA THR A 36 15.34 7.46 -8.89
C THR A 36 13.89 7.08 -8.63
N GLY A 37 13.32 7.46 -7.49
CA GLY A 37 11.93 7.19 -7.16
C GLY A 37 11.44 7.99 -5.97
N GLN A 38 10.12 7.99 -5.81
CA GLN A 38 9.42 8.62 -4.69
C GLN A 38 8.74 7.53 -3.86
N ALA A 39 8.92 7.59 -2.55
CA ALA A 39 8.22 6.69 -1.63
C ALA A 39 6.70 6.95 -1.67
N PRO A 40 5.87 5.93 -1.42
CA PRO A 40 4.42 6.10 -1.39
C PRO A 40 4.00 6.98 -0.20
N LEU A 41 2.87 7.68 -0.35
CA LEU A 41 2.23 8.40 0.76
C LEU A 41 1.91 7.42 1.90
N VAL A 42 2.33 7.72 3.13
CA VAL A 42 1.96 6.96 4.33
C VAL A 42 0.61 7.43 4.84
N VAL A 43 -0.28 6.48 5.14
CA VAL A 43 -1.60 6.68 5.75
C VAL A 43 -1.69 5.81 6.99
N TYR A 44 -2.51 6.17 7.97
CA TYR A 44 -2.52 5.52 9.29
C TYR A 44 -3.75 4.64 9.54
N SER A 45 -4.68 4.58 8.59
CA SER A 45 -5.83 3.68 8.65
C SER A 45 -6.27 3.20 7.26
N GLU A 46 -7.04 2.11 7.23
CA GLU A 46 -7.67 1.63 5.99
C GLU A 46 -8.71 2.61 5.44
N GLU A 47 -9.40 3.34 6.33
CA GLU A 47 -10.35 4.38 5.94
C GLU A 47 -9.63 5.53 5.23
N GLU A 48 -8.51 6.00 5.79
CA GLU A 48 -7.67 7.00 5.15
C GLU A 48 -7.11 6.48 3.82
N MET A 49 -6.64 5.22 3.78
CA MET A 49 -6.19 4.60 2.54
C MET A 49 -7.27 4.60 1.46
N ARG A 50 -8.49 4.17 1.79
CA ARG A 50 -9.63 4.17 0.87
C ARG A 50 -9.96 5.56 0.37
N THR A 51 -10.04 6.55 1.27
CA THR A 51 -10.29 7.94 0.90
C THR A 51 -9.20 8.45 -0.05
N LYS A 52 -7.93 8.18 0.22
CA LYS A 52 -6.83 8.58 -0.68
C LYS A 52 -6.93 7.92 -2.04
N ILE A 53 -7.25 6.63 -2.10
CA ILE A 53 -7.45 5.91 -3.37
C ILE A 53 -8.60 6.52 -4.16
N ALA A 54 -9.76 6.71 -3.52
CA ALA A 54 -10.96 7.23 -4.17
C ALA A 54 -10.81 8.67 -4.69
N THR A 55 -9.98 9.48 -4.03
CA THR A 55 -9.83 10.92 -4.33
C THR A 55 -8.57 11.27 -5.14
N THR A 56 -7.65 10.32 -5.34
CA THR A 56 -6.39 10.56 -6.05
C THR A 56 -6.35 9.73 -7.33
N PRO A 57 -6.63 10.33 -8.51
CA PRO A 57 -6.58 9.62 -9.78
C PRO A 57 -5.23 8.93 -10.01
N GLY A 58 -5.25 7.67 -10.43
CA GLY A 58 -4.06 6.87 -10.70
C GLY A 58 -3.35 6.32 -9.44
N SER A 59 -3.85 6.59 -8.24
CA SER A 59 -3.31 5.98 -7.03
C SER A 59 -3.76 4.51 -6.88
N ILE A 60 -2.96 3.73 -6.15
CA ILE A 60 -3.24 2.34 -5.83
C ILE A 60 -2.91 2.06 -4.37
N GLY A 61 -3.65 1.14 -3.77
CA GLY A 61 -3.38 0.64 -2.43
C GLY A 61 -4.07 -0.70 -2.21
N TYR A 62 -4.17 -1.10 -0.95
CA TYR A 62 -4.70 -2.40 -0.56
C TYR A 62 -5.59 -2.24 0.69
N LEU A 63 -6.74 -2.89 0.69
CA LEU A 63 -7.73 -2.82 1.76
C LEU A 63 -8.13 -4.23 2.17
N SER A 64 -8.61 -4.41 3.39
CA SER A 64 -9.38 -5.60 3.74
C SER A 64 -10.71 -5.61 2.98
N GLU A 65 -11.23 -6.79 2.65
CA GLU A 65 -12.46 -6.94 1.86
C GLU A 65 -13.66 -6.19 2.49
N ILE A 66 -13.75 -6.20 3.82
CA ILE A 66 -14.82 -5.52 4.57
C ILE A 66 -14.74 -3.99 4.49
N LYS A 67 -13.61 -3.43 4.06
CA LYS A 67 -13.38 -1.99 3.88
C LYS A 67 -13.52 -1.56 2.42
N ILE A 68 -13.82 -2.48 1.50
CA ILE A 68 -14.08 -2.15 0.09
C ILE A 68 -15.54 -1.72 -0.07
N ASP A 69 -15.76 -0.61 -0.76
CA ASP A 69 -17.08 -0.14 -1.16
C ASP A 69 -17.05 0.45 -2.58
N GLY A 70 -18.18 0.98 -3.05
CA GLY A 70 -18.30 1.53 -4.40
C GLY A 70 -17.46 2.78 -4.69
N SER A 71 -16.70 3.32 -3.72
CA SER A 71 -15.79 4.46 -3.94
C SER A 71 -14.45 4.07 -4.56
N VAL A 72 -14.13 2.78 -4.61
CA VAL A 72 -12.86 2.27 -5.14
C VAL A 72 -13.10 1.14 -6.13
N GLN A 73 -12.14 0.93 -7.03
CA GLN A 73 -12.17 -0.18 -7.98
C GLN A 73 -11.19 -1.27 -7.55
N VAL A 74 -11.61 -2.53 -7.65
CA VAL A 74 -10.78 -3.69 -7.31
C VAL A 74 -9.98 -4.10 -8.53
N VAL A 75 -8.65 -4.21 -8.37
CA VAL A 75 -7.76 -4.75 -9.39
C VAL A 75 -7.62 -6.26 -9.17
N HIS A 76 -8.03 -7.04 -10.17
CA HIS A 76 -7.84 -8.49 -10.15
C HIS A 76 -6.42 -8.85 -10.59
N ILE A 77 -5.72 -9.63 -9.75
CA ILE A 77 -4.38 -10.14 -10.03
C ILE A 77 -4.51 -11.64 -10.26
N ASN A 78 -4.12 -12.10 -11.46
CA ASN A 78 -4.04 -13.53 -11.76
C ASN A 78 -2.78 -14.12 -11.12
N GLU A 79 -2.90 -15.33 -10.57
CA GLU A 79 -1.76 -16.08 -10.00
C GLU A 79 -0.85 -16.67 -11.09
#